data_AF-A0A962JJM7-F1
#
_entry.id   AF-A0A962JJM7-F1
#
_cell.length_a   1.000
_cell.length_b   1.000
_cell.length_c   1.000
_cell.angle_alpha   90.00
_cell.angle_beta   90.00
_cell.angle_gamma   90.00
#
_symmetry.space_group_name_H-M   'P 1'
#
loop_
_entity.id
_entity.type
_entity.pdbx_description
1 polymer ?
#
loop_
_entity_poly.entity_id
_entity_poly.type
_entity_poly.pdbx_seq_one_letter_code
_entity_poly.pdbx_strand_id
1 'polypeptide(L)' 'ELRATGDVFKDNMFYLKRCGFNSFAVRVDKDIHVALQGLNDFSESYQASVDESRPLYRRRFA' A
#
# COMPACT_ATOMS: atom_id res chain seq x y z
N GLU A 1 -3.08 -8.84 -13.56
CA GLU A 1 -2.30 -8.37 -12.39
C GLU A 1 -1.80 -6.95 -12.64
N LEU A 2 -1.73 -6.11 -11.60
CA LEU A 2 -1.14 -4.76 -11.68
C LEU A 2 0.15 -4.74 -10.84
N ARG A 3 1.28 -4.61 -11.53
CA ARG A 3 2.62 -4.77 -10.95
C ARG A 3 3.36 -3.44 -10.85
N ALA A 4 3.87 -3.12 -9.67
CA ALA A 4 4.80 -2.02 -9.44
C ALA A 4 6.23 -2.49 -9.79
N THR A 5 6.91 -1.75 -10.66
CA THR A 5 8.28 -2.03 -11.14
C THR A 5 9.15 -0.79 -11.06
N GLY A 6 10.48 -0.97 -11.08
CA GLY A 6 11.44 0.12 -10.91
C GLY A 6 11.84 0.28 -9.45
N ASP A 7 12.00 1.52 -8.98
CA ASP A 7 12.36 1.80 -7.59
C ASP A 7 11.13 1.75 -6.67
N VAL A 8 10.74 0.51 -6.32
CA VAL A 8 9.69 0.25 -5.33
C VAL A 8 10.28 0.36 -3.92
N PHE A 9 10.09 1.51 -3.29
CA PHE A 9 10.48 1.74 -1.90
C PHE A 9 9.44 1.20 -0.93
N LYS A 10 9.89 0.64 0.20
CA LYS A 10 9.05 0.16 1.31
C LYS A 10 7.95 1.16 1.67
N ASP A 11 8.30 2.42 1.87
CA ASP A 11 7.38 3.46 2.35
C ASP A 11 6.25 3.79 1.35
N ASN A 12 6.43 3.44 0.08
CA ASN A 12 5.43 3.63 -0.96
C ASN A 12 4.51 2.41 -1.13
N MET A 13 4.87 1.25 -0.60
CA MET A 13 4.16 -0.01 -0.86
C MET A 13 2.73 0.02 -0.33
N PHE A 14 2.52 0.59 0.87
CA PHE A 14 1.18 0.78 1.43
C PHE A 14 0.30 1.62 0.49
N TYR A 15 0.80 2.76 0.02
CA TYR A 15 0.03 3.65 -0.85
C TYR A 15 -0.25 3.02 -2.23
N LEU A 16 0.72 2.33 -2.81
CA LEU A 16 0.53 1.63 -4.08
C LEU A 16 -0.52 0.52 -3.96
N LYS A 17 -0.49 -0.27 -2.88
CA LYS A 17 -1.53 -1.27 -2.58
C LYS A 17 -2.92 -0.63 -2.56
N ARG A 18 -3.06 0.54 -1.92
CA ARG A 18 -4.32 1.29 -1.86
C ARG A 18 -4.79 1.86 -3.21
N CYS A 19 -3.89 2.06 -4.15
CA CYS A 19 -4.20 2.41 -5.53
C CYS A 19 -4.58 1.19 -6.41
N GLY A 20 -4.59 -0.02 -5.86
CA GLY A 20 -4.96 -1.25 -6.57
C GLY A 20 -3.79 -2.08 -7.11
N PHE A 21 -2.54 -1.72 -6.79
CA PHE A 21 -1.40 -2.57 -7.11
C PHE A 21 -1.46 -3.86 -6.29
N ASN A 22 -1.25 -5.00 -6.95
CA ASN A 22 -1.33 -6.32 -6.31
C ASN A 22 -0.04 -7.16 -6.48
N SER A 23 0.97 -6.62 -7.16
CA SER A 23 2.28 -7.26 -7.28
C SER A 23 3.41 -6.21 -7.23
N PHE A 24 4.53 -6.56 -6.62
CA PHE A 24 5.66 -5.64 -6.40
C PHE A 24 6.98 -6.30 -6.80
N ALA A 25 7.73 -5.69 -7.70
CA ALA A 25 9.08 -6.10 -8.05
C ALA A 25 10.08 -5.39 -7.13
N VAL A 26 10.32 -5.98 -5.96
CA VAL A 26 11.36 -5.51 -5.02
C VAL A 26 12.73 -5.81 -5.61
N ARG A 27 13.64 -4.84 -5.53
CA ARG A 27 15.00 -5.00 -6.05
C ARG A 27 15.75 -6.10 -5.28
N VAL A 28 16.63 -6.81 -5.98
CA VAL A 28 17.40 -7.92 -5.41
C VAL A 28 18.34 -7.53 -4.27
N ASP A 29 18.72 -6.25 -4.19
CA ASP A 29 19.58 -5.70 -3.14
C ASP A 29 18.83 -5.30 -1.86
N LYS A 30 17.51 -5.54 -1.79
CA LYS A 30 16.66 -5.22 -0.64
C LYS A 30 16.20 -6.48 0.08
N ASP A 31 16.12 -6.39 1.40
CA ASP A 31 15.53 -7.45 2.22
C ASP A 31 14.01 -7.52 1.97
N ILE A 32 13.55 -8.66 1.46
CA ILE A 32 12.14 -8.90 1.17
C ILE A 32 11.28 -8.85 2.42
N HIS A 33 11.78 -9.28 3.58
CA HIS A 33 11.03 -9.27 4.83
C HIS A 33 10.80 -7.85 5.33
N VAL A 34 11.76 -6.95 5.12
CA VAL A 34 11.62 -5.52 5.42
C VAL A 34 10.65 -4.87 4.43
N ALA A 35 10.72 -5.20 3.14
CA ALA A 35 9.78 -4.69 2.14
C ALA A 35 8.33 -5.12 2.43
N LEU A 36 8.11 -6.36 2.85
CA LEU A 36 6.78 -6.88 3.20
C LEU A 36 6.09 -6.10 4.33
N GLN A 37 6.87 -5.58 5.28
CA GLN A 37 6.33 -4.74 6.37
C GLN A 37 5.69 -3.47 5.81
N GLY A 38 6.22 -2.93 4.71
CA GLY A 38 5.71 -1.73 4.04
C GLY A 38 4.28 -1.85 3.52
N LEU A 39 3.72 -3.05 3.40
CA LEU A 39 2.32 -3.26 2.99
C LEU A 39 1.30 -2.93 4.09
N ASN A 40 1.75 -2.80 5.34
CA ASN A 40 0.91 -2.59 6.53
C ASN A 40 1.48 -1.51 7.46
N ASP A 41 2.24 -0.55 6.91
CA ASP A 41 2.88 0.54 7.69
C ASP A 41 1.86 1.41 8.46
N PHE A 42 0.61 1.49 8.00
CA PHE A 42 -0.46 2.24 8.65
C PHE A 42 -1.67 1.36 8.91
N SER A 43 -2.25 1.49 10.10
CA SER A 43 -3.48 0.80 10.49
C SER A 43 -4.74 1.48 9.97
N GLU A 44 -4.70 2.80 9.78
CA GLU A 44 -5.83 3.61 9.35
C GLU A 44 -5.45 4.63 8.30
N SER A 45 -6.45 5.05 7.54
CA SER A 45 -6.25 5.94 6.40
C SER A 45 -7.37 6.97 6.28
N TYR A 46 -6.98 8.24 6.23
CA TYR A 46 -7.91 9.35 6.19
C TYR A 46 -8.70 9.42 4.87
N GLN A 47 -7.99 9.36 3.75
CA GLN A 47 -8.57 9.46 2.41
C GLN A 47 -9.23 8.17 1.95
N ALA A 48 -10.18 8.27 1.02
CA ALA A 48 -10.71 7.13 0.28
C ALA A 48 -9.68 6.59 -0.71
N SER A 49 -9.84 5.33 -1.10
CA SER A 49 -8.96 4.61 -2.02
C SER A 49 -9.67 3.37 -2.59
N VAL A 50 -8.95 2.56 -3.38
CA VAL A 50 -9.52 1.36 -4.01
C VAL A 50 -9.90 0.30 -2.98
N ASP A 51 -9.12 0.18 -1.89
CA ASP A 51 -9.37 -0.74 -0.78
C ASP A 51 -10.47 -0.29 0.19
N GLU A 52 -10.71 1.02 0.33
CA GLU A 52 -11.84 1.55 1.10
C GLU A 52 -12.34 2.87 0.50
N SER A 53 -13.53 2.81 -0.10
CA SER A 53 -14.12 3.90 -0.88
C SER A 53 -14.66 5.04 -0.02
N ARG A 54 -14.91 4.81 1.27
CA ARG A 54 -15.38 5.85 2.19
C ARG A 54 -14.18 6.48 2.90
N PRO A 55 -14.00 7.80 2.86
CA PRO A 55 -12.97 8.45 3.65
C PRO A 55 -13.30 8.37 5.15
N LEU A 56 -12.29 8.45 6.01
CA LEU A 56 -12.41 8.21 7.45
C LEU A 56 -13.51 9.04 8.12
N TYR A 57 -13.66 10.32 7.75
CA TYR A 57 -14.68 11.20 8.32
C TYR A 57 -16.12 10.75 8.04
N ARG A 58 -16.35 9.92 7.00
CA ARG A 58 -17.65 9.31 6.67
C ARG A 58 -17.85 7.93 7.29
N ARG A 59 -16.86 7.39 7.99
CA ARG A 59 -16.94 6.05 8.64
C ARG A 59 -17.48 6.08 10.07
N ARG A 60 -17.60 7.26 10.70
CA ARG A 60 -17.98 7.45 12.11
C ARG A 60 -19.43 7.07 12.47
N PHE A 61 -20.31 6.89 11.48
CA PHE A 61 -21.74 6.61 11.70
C PHE A 61 -22.19 5.25 11.15
N ALA A 62 -21.24 4.35 10.87
CA ALA A 62 -21.53 2.98 10.42
C ALA A 62 -21.70 2.02 11.60
#